data_AF-A0A378VT55-F1
#
_entry.id   AF-A0A378VT55-F1
#
_cell.length_a   1.000
_cell.length_b   1.000
_cell.length_c   1.000
_cell.angle_alpha   90.00
_cell.angle_beta   90.00
_cell.angle_gamma   90.00
#
_symmetry.space_group_name_H-M   'P 1'
#
loop_
_entity.id
_entity.type
_entity.pdbx_description
1 polymer ?
#
loop_
_entity_poly.entity_id
_entity_poly.type
_entity_poly.pdbx_seq_one_letter_code
_entity_poly.pdbx_strand_id
1 'polypeptide(L)'
;MMSVKELFKVILDENKDFPIRTIHRTPMGILPKPVALSIVQYENDPGFYLFYLDEIGQEQTDTYHDTLDSAFEQAEFEFGISKEEWMQSP
;
A
#
# COMPACT_ATOMS: atom_id res chain seq x y z
N MET A 1 -2.11 19.18 -11.48
CA MET A 1 -1.64 17.95 -10.82
C MET A 1 -2.58 17.72 -9.66
N MET A 2 -3.24 16.56 -9.57
CA MET A 2 -4.06 16.25 -8.40
C MET A 2 -3.12 16.08 -7.21
N SER A 3 -3.36 16.85 -6.15
CA SER A 3 -2.59 16.74 -4.92
C SER A 3 -3.06 15.48 -4.18
N VAL A 4 -2.08 14.74 -3.68
CA VAL A 4 -2.28 13.48 -2.96
C VAL A 4 -1.76 13.67 -1.55
N LYS A 5 -2.58 13.30 -0.58
CA LYS A 5 -2.22 13.32 0.84
C LYS A 5 -1.91 11.90 1.28
N GLU A 6 -0.70 11.68 1.76
CA GLU A 6 -0.38 10.45 2.50
C GLU A 6 -1.02 10.52 3.89
N LEU A 7 -1.77 9.49 4.24
CA LEU A 7 -2.45 9.39 5.52
C LEU A 7 -1.70 8.45 6.47
N PHE A 8 -1.23 7.32 5.93
CA PHE A 8 -0.50 6.32 6.68
C PHE A 8 0.60 5.69 5.84
N LYS A 9 1.66 5.24 6.51
CA LYS A 9 2.76 4.51 5.89
C LYS A 9 3.25 3.37 6.78
N VAL A 10 3.63 2.25 6.16
CA VAL A 10 4.31 1.14 6.82
C VAL A 10 5.49 0.68 5.96
N ILE A 11 6.62 0.38 6.60
CA ILE A 11 7.78 -0.24 5.95
C ILE A 11 7.66 -1.75 6.14
N LEU A 12 7.74 -2.50 5.05
CA LEU A 12 7.66 -3.95 5.09
C LEU A 12 9.03 -4.51 5.48
N ASP A 13 9.10 -5.19 6.62
CA ASP A 13 10.31 -5.87 7.06
C ASP A 13 10.64 -7.02 6.09
N GLU A 14 11.80 -6.93 5.44
CA GLU A 14 12.30 -7.95 4.50
C GLU A 14 12.53 -9.31 5.19
N ASN A 15 12.79 -9.30 6.50
CA ASN A 15 13.08 -10.49 7.30
C ASN A 15 11.82 -11.12 7.89
N LYS A 16 10.68 -10.42 7.84
CA LYS A 16 9.41 -10.95 8.30
C LYS A 16 8.84 -11.79 7.16
N ASP A 17 8.75 -13.09 7.43
CA ASP A 17 8.28 -14.08 6.47
C ASP A 17 6.75 -13.93 6.34
N PHE A 18 6.34 -13.04 5.45
CA PHE A 18 4.94 -12.81 5.17
C PHE A 18 4.47 -13.80 4.11
N PRO A 19 3.31 -14.43 4.28
CA PRO A 19 2.75 -15.24 3.21
C PRO A 19 2.46 -14.34 2.02
N ILE A 20 3.21 -14.46 0.92
CA ILE A 20 2.88 -13.76 -0.33
C ILE A 20 1.60 -14.40 -0.87
N ARG A 21 0.44 -13.83 -0.53
CA ARG A 21 -0.88 -14.34 -0.94
C ARG A 21 -1.31 -13.84 -2.32
N THR A 22 -0.73 -12.73 -2.75
CA THR A 22 -1.03 -12.07 -4.04
C THR A 22 0.24 -11.92 -4.86
N ILE A 23 0.14 -12.18 -6.18
CA ILE A 23 1.20 -11.90 -7.15
C ILE A 23 0.64 -10.88 -8.16
N HIS A 24 1.17 -9.66 -8.14
CA HIS A 24 0.78 -8.63 -9.09
C HIS A 24 1.50 -8.83 -10.43
N ARG A 25 0.75 -8.77 -11.53
CA ARG A 25 1.26 -8.95 -12.90
C ARG A 25 0.86 -7.79 -13.78
N THR A 26 1.83 -7.27 -14.52
CA THR A 26 1.64 -6.29 -15.60
C THR A 26 1.96 -6.95 -16.94
N PRO A 27 1.67 -6.30 -18.09
CA PRO A 27 2.13 -6.77 -19.39
C PRO A 27 3.66 -6.94 -19.50
N MET A 28 4.43 -6.26 -18.62
CA MET A 28 5.89 -6.31 -18.59
C MET A 28 6.45 -7.40 -17.66
N GLY A 29 5.61 -8.04 -16.83
CA GLY A 29 6.04 -9.13 -15.96
C GLY A 29 5.38 -9.14 -14.59
N ILE A 30 6.00 -9.86 -13.65
CA ILE A 30 5.60 -9.85 -12.23
C ILE A 30 6.20 -8.60 -11.58
N LEU A 31 5.39 -7.85 -10.84
CA LEU A 31 5.92 -6.74 -10.03
C LEU A 31 6.76 -7.29 -8.87
N PRO A 32 7.88 -6.65 -8.53
CA PRO A 32 8.65 -7.04 -7.36
C PRO A 32 7.83 -6.85 -6.08
N LYS A 33 8.27 -7.49 -5.00
CA LYS A 33 7.68 -7.26 -3.68
C LYS A 33 7.84 -5.77 -3.32
N PRO A 34 6.79 -5.07 -2.88
CA PRO A 34 6.96 -3.71 -2.35
C PRO A 34 7.83 -3.72 -1.09
N VAL A 35 8.51 -2.62 -0.82
CA VAL A 35 9.26 -2.42 0.43
C VAL A 35 8.48 -1.58 1.45
N ALA A 36 7.44 -0.89 0.99
CA ALA A 36 6.56 -0.10 1.83
C ALA A 36 5.16 -0.04 1.23
N LEU A 37 4.18 0.25 2.07
CA LEU A 37 2.83 0.57 1.67
C LEU A 37 2.46 1.96 2.19
N SER A 38 1.70 2.71 1.41
CA SER A 38 1.12 3.98 1.83
C SER A 38 -0.37 4.00 1.55
N ILE A 39 -1.17 4.41 2.53
CA ILE A 39 -2.58 4.74 2.30
C ILE A 39 -2.66 6.23 2.03
N VAL A 40 -3.18 6.58 0.85
CA VAL A 40 -3.27 7.95 0.38
C VAL A 40 -4.70 8.31 -0.01
N GLN A 41 -4.98 9.61 -0.08
CA GLN A 41 -6.23 10.16 -0.59
C GLN A 41 -5.95 11.33 -1.53
N TYR A 42 -6.63 11.37 -2.67
CA TYR A 42 -6.58 12.52 -3.58
C TYR A 42 -7.57 13.59 -3.12
N GLU A 43 -7.21 14.87 -3.26
CA GLU A 43 -8.02 16.00 -2.75
C GLU A 43 -9.49 16.02 -3.24
N ASN A 44 -9.78 15.41 -4.40
CA ASN A 44 -11.11 15.41 -5.00
C ASN A 44 -11.71 14.01 -5.15
N ASP A 45 -11.13 13.00 -4.47
CA ASP A 45 -11.66 11.64 -4.46
C ASP A 45 -12.01 11.23 -3.02
N PRO A 46 -13.27 10.83 -2.75
CA PRO A 46 -13.64 10.37 -1.41
C PRO A 46 -12.98 9.04 -1.02
N GLY A 47 -12.48 8.27 -1.99
CA GLY A 47 -11.84 6.99 -1.77
C GLY A 47 -10.40 7.09 -1.27
N PHE A 48 -9.86 5.92 -0.97
CA PHE A 48 -8.51 5.72 -0.46
C PHE A 48 -7.76 4.77 -1.39
N TYR A 49 -6.46 5.01 -1.51
CA TYR A 49 -5.59 4.20 -2.36
C TYR A 49 -4.50 3.58 -1.51
N LEU A 50 -4.34 2.27 -1.62
CA LEU A 50 -3.22 1.55 -1.04
C LEU A 50 -2.12 1.44 -2.10
N PHE A 51 -1.07 2.25 -1.94
CA PHE A 51 0.09 2.28 -2.81
C PHE A 51 1.11 1.21 -2.42
N TYR A 52 1.64 0.51 -3.43
CA TYR A 52 2.68 -0.50 -3.31
C TYR A 52 3.98 0.17 -3.76
N LEU A 53 4.88 0.46 -2.83
CA LEU A 53 6.05 1.29 -3.09
C LEU A 53 7.33 0.47 -3.30
N ASP A 54 8.15 0.88 -4.25
CA ASP A 54 9.50 0.34 -4.46
C ASP A 54 10.55 0.96 -3.50
N GLU A 55 11.80 0.52 -3.64
CA GLU A 55 12.96 0.95 -2.83
C GLU A 55 13.21 2.46 -2.83
N ILE A 56 12.77 3.16 -3.87
CA ILE A 56 12.94 4.62 -4.00
C ILE A 56 11.65 5.38 -3.67
N GLY A 57 10.62 4.67 -3.17
CA GLY A 57 9.34 5.24 -2.78
C GLY A 57 8.41 5.57 -3.95
N GLN A 58 8.67 5.04 -5.15
CA GLN A 58 7.76 5.17 -6.28
C GLN A 58 6.67 4.12 -6.22
N GLU A 59 5.46 4.52 -6.59
CA GLU A 59 4.31 3.64 -6.71
C GLU A 59 4.51 2.68 -7.89
N GLN A 60 4.42 1.38 -7.59
CA GLN A 60 4.47 0.30 -8.56
C GLN A 60 3.09 -0.06 -9.08
N THR A 61 2.11 -0.04 -8.17
CA THR A 61 0.67 -0.22 -8.41
C THR A 61 -0.09 0.32 -7.20
N ASP A 62 -1.38 0.57 -7.40
CA ASP A 62 -2.32 0.85 -6.32
C ASP A 62 -3.54 -0.09 -6.34
N THR A 63 -4.29 -0.08 -5.23
CA THR A 63 -5.66 -0.58 -5.16
C THR A 63 -6.58 0.49 -4.57
N TYR A 64 -7.78 0.65 -5.15
CA TYR A 64 -8.80 1.58 -4.70
C TYR A 64 -9.71 0.97 -3.63
N HIS A 65 -10.08 1.78 -2.64
CA HIS A 65 -10.90 1.40 -1.51
C HIS A 65 -11.91 2.51 -1.16
N ASP A 66 -13.17 2.14 -0.96
CA ASP A 66 -14.20 3.09 -0.51
C ASP A 66 -13.99 3.56 0.94
N THR A 67 -13.29 2.76 1.76
CA THR A 67 -13.05 3.04 3.17
C THR A 67 -11.59 2.85 3.55
N LEU A 68 -11.18 3.54 4.60
CA LEU A 68 -9.83 3.42 5.15
C LEU A 68 -9.60 2.01 5.75
N ASP A 69 -10.63 1.43 6.38
CA ASP A 69 -10.54 0.10 6.98
C ASP A 69 -10.38 -0.99 5.91
N SER A 70 -11.05 -0.90 4.75
CA SER A 70 -10.83 -1.85 3.66
C SER A 70 -9.40 -1.80 3.09
N ALA A 71 -8.76 -0.62 3.10
CA ALA A 71 -7.35 -0.51 2.71
C ALA A 71 -6.41 -1.19 3.73
N PHE A 72 -6.70 -1.08 5.03
CA PHE A 72 -5.97 -1.82 6.07
C PHE A 72 -6.20 -3.34 5.96
N GLU A 73 -7.44 -3.78 5.76
CA GLU A 73 -7.79 -5.19 5.60
C GLU A 73 -7.09 -5.83 4.40
N GLN A 74 -6.96 -5.10 3.28
CA GLN A 74 -6.18 -5.56 2.13
C GLN A 74 -4.71 -5.79 2.50
N ALA A 75 -4.08 -4.84 3.20
CA ALA A 75 -2.69 -4.96 3.63
C ALA A 75 -2.49 -6.09 4.66
N GLU A 76 -3.43 -6.28 5.58
CA GLU A 76 -3.42 -7.40 6.53
C GLU A 76 -3.57 -8.73 5.80
N PHE A 77 -4.47 -8.82 4.82
CA PHE A 77 -4.68 -10.03 4.05
C PHE A 77 -3.45 -10.43 3.23
N GLU A 78 -2.86 -9.48 2.51
CA GLU A 78 -1.77 -9.74 1.56
C GLU A 78 -0.40 -9.84 2.23
N PHE A 79 -0.18 -9.04 3.28
CA PHE A 79 1.12 -8.87 3.90
C PHE A 79 1.12 -9.16 5.40
N GLY A 80 -0.01 -9.52 6.02
CA GLY A 80 -0.06 -9.80 7.46
C GLY A 80 0.31 -8.60 8.34
N ILE A 81 0.12 -7.39 7.82
CA ILE A 81 0.41 -6.13 8.53
C ILE A 81 -0.81 -5.74 9.35
N SER A 82 -0.66 -5.64 10.67
CA SER A 82 -1.75 -5.14 11.53
C SER A 82 -1.84 -3.62 11.49
N LYS A 83 -3.02 -3.07 11.82
CA LYS A 83 -3.28 -1.62 11.80
C LYS A 83 -2.33 -0.83 12.73
N GLU A 84 -1.85 -1.47 13.79
CA GLU A 84 -0.92 -0.88 14.78
C GLU A 84 0.52 -0.73 14.25
N GLU A 85 0.88 -1.42 13.16
CA GLU A 85 2.21 -1.30 12.54
C GLU A 85 2.32 -0.05 11.65
N TRP A 86 1.21 0.61 11.36
CA TRP A 86 1.17 1.80 10.52
C TRP A 86 1.53 3.06 11.28
N MET A 87 2.34 3.90 10.65
CA MET A 87 2.64 5.25 11.11
C MET A 87 1.70 6.23 10.43
N GLN A 88 1.03 7.08 11.21
CA GLN A 88 0.25 8.18 10.66
C GLN A 88 1.18 9.26 10.10
N SER A 89 0.94 9.67 8.86
CA SER A 89 1.70 10.74 8.21
C SER A 89 1.30 12.11 8.78
N PRO A 90 2.24 13.06 8.88
CA PRO A 90 2.04 14.36 9.53
C PRO A 90 1.00 15.27 8.84
#